data_AF-A0A0F9TUI6-F1
#
_entry.id   AF-A0A0F9TUI6-F1
#
_cell.length_a   1.000
_cell.length_b   1.000
_cell.length_c   1.000
_cell.angle_alpha   90.00
_cell.angle_beta   90.00
_cell.angle_gamma   90.00
#
_symmetry.space_group_name_H-M   'P 1'
#
loop_
_entity.id
_entity.type
_entity.pdbx_description
1 polymer ?
#
loop_
_entity_poly.entity_id
_entity_poly.type
_entity_poly.pdbx_seq_one_letter_code
_entity_poly.pdbx_strand_id
1 'polypeptide(L)'
;MYLVKTLGVLALSSLVLTGCLSGGGGGGNDSADGGGGDGGGGMQPTTFTALVQDIFAQTSDTAEPVDINALDITYDDQDNEDAFNDLLSQQ
;
A
#
# COMPACT_ATOMS: atom_id res chain seq x y z
N MET A 1 21.69 37.76 -29.13
CA MET A 1 20.79 36.63 -29.38
C MET A 1 21.52 35.37 -28.96
N TYR A 2 21.20 34.84 -27.78
CA TYR A 2 21.89 33.68 -27.22
C TYR A 2 21.47 32.41 -27.95
N LEU A 3 22.45 31.79 -28.61
CA LEU A 3 22.42 30.42 -29.11
C LEU A 3 22.20 29.47 -27.93
N VAL A 4 20.98 28.99 -27.73
CA VAL A 4 20.73 27.76 -26.96
C VAL A 4 19.38 27.20 -27.39
N LYS A 5 19.33 26.78 -28.65
CA LYS A 5 18.25 25.97 -29.20
C LYS A 5 18.87 24.70 -29.79
N THR A 6 19.27 23.81 -28.91
CA THR A 6 19.58 22.42 -29.27
C THR A 6 19.04 21.50 -28.18
N LEU A 7 17.81 21.05 -28.37
CA LEU A 7 17.30 19.79 -27.85
C LEU A 7 18.33 18.69 -28.14
N GLY A 8 18.73 17.92 -27.13
CA GLY A 8 19.73 16.86 -27.29
C GLY A 8 19.77 15.88 -26.12
N VAL A 9 18.73 15.05 -26.02
CA VAL A 9 18.77 13.61 -25.67
C VAL A 9 19.87 13.13 -24.71
N LEU A 10 19.49 12.75 -23.49
CA LEU A 10 20.17 11.75 -22.66
C LEU A 10 19.12 11.22 -21.66
N ALA A 11 18.97 9.95 -21.31
CA ALA A 11 19.24 8.65 -21.91
C ALA A 11 18.45 7.69 -21.00
N LEU A 12 17.91 6.62 -21.59
CA LEU A 12 17.18 5.55 -20.92
C LEU A 12 17.91 5.07 -19.65
N SER A 13 17.21 5.02 -18.52
CA SER A 13 17.62 4.24 -17.34
C SER A 13 16.54 3.22 -17.01
N SER A 14 16.46 2.19 -17.85
CA SER A 14 15.81 0.93 -17.53
C SER A 14 16.67 0.20 -16.50
N LEU A 15 16.43 0.45 -15.21
CA LEU A 15 17.08 -0.29 -14.14
C LEU A 15 16.31 -1.59 -13.92
N VAL A 16 16.77 -2.63 -14.58
CA VAL A 16 16.34 -4.01 -14.39
C VAL A 16 16.76 -4.45 -12.99
N LEU A 17 15.80 -4.61 -12.08
CA LEU A 17 16.02 -5.19 -10.75
C LEU A 17 16.03 -6.74 -10.84
N THR A 18 16.98 -7.27 -11.59
CA THR A 18 17.38 -8.68 -11.50
C THR A 18 18.31 -8.79 -10.30
N GLY A 19 17.90 -9.54 -9.27
CA GLY A 19 18.87 -10.09 -8.31
C GLY A 19 18.57 -9.86 -6.84
N CYS A 20 17.52 -10.51 -6.33
CA CYS A 20 17.60 -11.15 -5.01
C CYS A 20 17.16 -12.62 -5.10
N LEU A 21 17.79 -13.33 -6.03
CA LEU A 21 18.03 -14.78 -5.90
C LEU A 21 19.27 -14.95 -5.01
N SER A 22 19.07 -14.89 -3.70
CA SER A 22 20.01 -15.38 -2.68
C SER A 22 19.11 -15.95 -1.58
N GLY A 23 18.94 -17.25 -1.42
CA GLY A 23 19.96 -18.29 -1.48
C GLY A 23 20.35 -18.65 -0.04
N GLY A 24 19.67 -19.65 0.53
CA GLY A 24 19.93 -20.25 1.85
C GLY A 24 18.64 -20.33 2.68
N GLY A 25 18.14 -21.47 3.14
CA GLY A 25 18.69 -22.81 3.26
C GLY A 25 18.46 -23.31 4.70
N GLY A 26 17.56 -24.30 4.86
CA GLY A 26 17.30 -25.03 6.11
C GLY A 26 15.99 -24.62 6.78
N GLY A 27 15.05 -25.50 7.14
CA GLY A 27 15.08 -26.96 7.24
C GLY A 27 14.31 -27.36 8.51
N GLY A 28 13.10 -27.89 8.33
CA GLY A 28 12.29 -28.57 9.35
C GLY A 28 10.80 -28.60 8.94
N ASN A 29 10.31 -29.64 8.24
CA ASN A 29 9.66 -30.86 8.77
C ASN A 29 8.35 -30.55 9.57
N ASP A 30 7.12 -30.94 9.19
CA ASP A 30 6.57 -31.90 8.23
C ASP A 30 5.12 -31.50 7.83
N SER A 31 4.78 -31.75 6.56
CA SER A 31 3.46 -32.15 6.00
C SER A 31 2.17 -31.39 6.37
N ALA A 32 1.66 -30.58 5.42
CA ALA A 32 0.51 -30.96 4.57
C ALA A 32 0.21 -29.86 3.51
N ASP A 33 0.03 -30.30 2.26
CA ASP A 33 -0.70 -29.67 1.14
C ASP A 33 -0.58 -28.15 0.93
N GLY A 34 0.06 -27.66 -0.13
CA GLY A 34 -0.34 -27.95 -1.50
C GLY A 34 -1.33 -26.89 -1.97
N GLY A 35 -0.85 -25.82 -2.60
CA GLY A 35 -1.74 -24.83 -3.20
C GLY A 35 -1.08 -23.47 -3.41
N GLY A 36 -0.25 -23.38 -4.46
CA GLY A 36 0.01 -22.09 -5.08
C GLY A 36 -1.30 -21.51 -5.58
N GLY A 37 -1.72 -20.42 -4.96
CA GLY A 37 -2.80 -19.58 -5.42
C GLY A 37 -2.24 -18.20 -5.64
N ASP A 38 -2.01 -17.85 -6.90
CA ASP A 38 -2.09 -16.50 -7.45
C ASP A 38 -3.52 -16.01 -7.17
N GLY A 39 -3.81 -15.75 -5.90
CA GLY A 39 -5.12 -15.33 -5.43
C GLY A 39 -5.14 -13.83 -5.59
N GLY A 40 -5.73 -13.35 -6.68
CA GLY A 40 -6.28 -12.01 -6.72
C GLY A 40 -7.12 -11.85 -5.46
N GLY A 41 -6.53 -11.20 -4.45
CA GLY A 41 -7.13 -11.03 -3.14
C GLY A 41 -8.41 -10.25 -3.37
N GLY A 42 -9.56 -10.91 -3.20
CA GLY A 42 -10.84 -10.22 -3.20
C GLY A 42 -10.71 -9.06 -2.23
N MET A 43 -10.93 -7.85 -2.75
CA MET A 43 -10.86 -6.60 -2.00
C MET A 43 -11.71 -6.77 -0.74
N GLN A 44 -11.07 -6.85 0.44
CA GLN A 44 -11.83 -7.03 1.68
C GLN A 44 -12.53 -5.71 1.97
N PRO A 45 -13.87 -5.70 2.08
CA PRO A 45 -14.59 -4.46 2.34
C PRO A 45 -14.19 -3.91 3.72
N THR A 46 -13.86 -2.63 3.78
CA THR A 46 -13.60 -1.88 5.01
C THR A 46 -14.60 -0.74 5.15
N THR A 47 -14.98 -0.41 6.38
CA THR A 47 -15.80 0.79 6.60
C THR A 47 -14.93 2.02 6.45
N PHE A 48 -15.54 3.13 6.00
CA PHE A 48 -14.84 4.41 5.90
C PHE A 48 -14.31 4.86 7.27
N THR A 49 -15.10 4.71 8.33
CA THR A 49 -14.70 5.08 9.70
C THR A 49 -13.50 4.28 10.18
N ALA A 50 -13.47 2.97 9.96
CA ALA A 50 -12.32 2.13 10.32
C ALA A 50 -11.07 2.50 9.52
N LEU A 51 -11.21 2.75 8.20
CA LEU A 51 -10.10 3.18 7.35
C LEU A 51 -9.47 4.49 7.85
N VAL A 52 -10.29 5.48 8.21
CA VAL A 52 -9.80 6.77 8.73
C VAL A 52 -9.11 6.59 10.08
N GLN A 53 -9.66 5.77 10.98
CA GLN A 53 -9.04 5.45 12.26
C GLN A 53 -7.65 4.81 12.07
N ASP A 54 -7.54 3.84 11.17
CA ASP A 54 -6.28 3.16 10.87
C ASP A 54 -5.23 4.11 10.28
N ILE A 55 -5.62 4.97 9.33
CA ILE A 55 -4.71 5.98 8.74
C ILE A 55 -4.23 6.95 9.82
N PHE A 56 -5.13 7.39 10.68
CA PHE A 56 -4.81 8.35 11.73
C PHE A 56 -3.84 7.74 12.76
N ALA A 57 -4.05 6.49 13.17
CA ALA A 57 -3.17 5.77 14.08
C ALA A 57 -1.78 5.46 13.48
N GLN A 58 -1.70 5.31 12.16
CA GLN A 58 -0.46 5.03 11.44
C GLN A 58 0.28 6.29 10.98
N THR A 59 -0.23 7.48 11.31
CA THR A 59 0.37 8.74 10.89
C THR A 59 1.75 8.90 11.51
N SER A 60 2.75 9.09 10.66
CA SER A 60 4.13 9.39 11.06
C SER A 60 4.83 10.14 9.93
N ASP A 61 5.97 10.77 10.23
CA ASP A 61 6.78 11.49 9.23
C ASP A 61 7.28 10.59 8.08
N THR A 62 7.27 9.27 8.29
CA THR A 62 7.75 8.26 7.34
C THR A 62 6.64 7.33 6.85
N ALA A 63 5.37 7.67 7.08
CA ALA A 63 4.26 6.83 6.63
C ALA A 63 4.18 6.79 5.10
N GLU A 64 4.03 5.58 4.55
CA GLU A 64 3.79 5.39 3.12
C GLU A 64 2.33 5.74 2.78
N PRO A 65 2.04 6.29 1.58
CA PRO A 65 0.67 6.57 1.17
C PRO A 65 -0.18 5.30 1.07
N VAL A 66 -1.43 5.38 1.50
CA VAL A 66 -2.42 4.30 1.33
C VAL A 66 -3.00 4.35 -0.08
N ASP A 67 -3.03 3.21 -0.78
CA ASP A 67 -3.68 3.08 -2.10
C ASP A 67 -5.19 2.87 -1.94
N ILE A 68 -5.93 3.97 -1.88
CA ILE A 68 -7.38 3.99 -1.69
C ILE A 68 -8.14 3.33 -2.85
N ASN A 69 -7.60 3.32 -4.07
CA ASN A 69 -8.29 2.75 -5.23
C ASN A 69 -8.31 1.22 -5.20
N ALA A 70 -7.48 0.62 -4.36
CA ALA A 70 -7.43 -0.81 -4.12
C ALA A 70 -8.31 -1.23 -2.93
N LEU A 71 -9.20 -0.36 -2.44
CA LEU A 71 -10.09 -0.63 -1.32
C LEU A 71 -11.56 -0.62 -1.75
N ASP A 72 -12.33 -1.56 -1.21
CA ASP A 72 -13.78 -1.57 -1.29
C ASP A 72 -14.31 -0.93 -0.01
N ILE A 73 -14.83 0.29 -0.13
CA ILE A 73 -15.16 1.13 1.02
C ILE A 73 -16.66 1.21 1.18
N THR A 74 -17.15 0.81 2.35
CA THR A 74 -18.56 0.99 2.74
C THR A 74 -18.72 2.25 3.59
N TYR A 75 -19.77 3.01 3.30
CA TYR A 75 -20.15 4.21 4.06
C TYR A 75 -21.39 3.91 4.90
N ASP A 76 -21.18 3.41 6.12
CA ASP A 76 -22.22 2.92 7.02
C ASP A 76 -22.50 3.84 8.21
N ASP A 77 -21.70 4.91 8.38
CA ASP A 77 -21.71 5.77 9.58
C ASP A 77 -21.91 7.27 9.24
N GLN A 78 -22.71 7.57 8.20
CA GLN A 78 -22.83 8.95 7.69
C GLN A 78 -23.58 9.92 8.61
N ASP A 79 -24.41 9.39 9.51
CA ASP A 79 -25.26 10.17 10.41
C ASP A 79 -24.64 10.34 11.81
N ASN A 80 -23.40 9.87 12.02
CA ASN A 80 -22.70 9.98 13.29
C ASN A 80 -22.06 11.36 13.45
N GLU A 81 -22.73 12.24 14.20
CA GLU A 81 -22.25 13.59 14.50
C GLU A 81 -20.97 13.63 15.36
N ASP A 82 -20.67 12.54 16.08
CA ASP A 82 -19.52 12.43 16.99
C ASP A 82 -18.29 11.76 16.33
N ALA A 83 -18.40 11.33 15.06
CA ALA A 83 -17.35 10.56 14.36
C ALA A 83 -15.96 11.22 14.42
N PHE A 84 -15.87 12.55 14.37
CA PHE A 84 -14.60 13.25 14.51
C PHE A 84 -14.06 13.25 15.95
N ASN A 85 -14.93 13.41 16.95
CA ASN A 85 -14.52 13.35 18.36
C ASN A 85 -14.00 11.95 18.72
N ASP A 86 -14.61 10.91 18.15
CA ASP A 86 -14.21 9.52 18.32
C ASP A 86 -12.84 9.20 17.72
N LEU A 87 -12.37 9.94 16.70
CA LEU A 87 -11.01 9.81 16.19
C LEU A 87 -9.97 10.31 17.20
N LEU A 88 -10.30 11.36 17.95
CA LEU A 88 -9.39 12.01 18.88
C LEU A 88 -9.32 11.32 20.24
N SER A 89 -10.39 10.63 20.64
CA SER A 89 -10.44 9.87 21.90
C SER A 89 -9.56 8.62 21.90
N GLN A 90 -9.07 8.21 20.72
CA GLN A 90 -8.24 7.02 20.52
C GLN A 90 -6.72 7.28 20.56
N GLN A 91 -6.29 8.52 20.83
CA GLN A 91 -4.87 8.88 20.99
C GLN A 91 -4.34 8.66 22.41
#